data_AF-B4M6L0-F1
#
_entry.id   AF-B4M6L0-F1
#
_cell.length_a   1.000
_cell.length_b   1.000
_cell.length_c   1.000
_cell.angle_alpha   90.00
_cell.angle_beta   90.00
_cell.angle_gamma   90.00
#
_symmetry.space_group_name_H-M   'P 1'
#
loop_
_entity.id
_entity.type
_entity.pdbx_description
1 polymer ?
#
loop_
_entity_poly.entity_id
_entity_poly.type
_entity_poly.pdbx_seq_one_letter_code
_entity_poly.pdbx_strand_id
1 'polypeptide(L)'
;MLSRKEIVSILLLLTALICILNAALFGNIMPLSTSYEQLAEQTINAGTAYICILYALSTWVYHSNYSEPRRQIRYVLIAMLILLIAANLTGLITVIQTLFISDLMDALSTRDLFSSFGYLCRTVTAVLFVITLLLLIIILIIVTITAFKHSWSISSRQDSKEDLP
;
A
#
# COMPACT_ATOMS: atom_id res chain seq x y z
N MET A 1 -17.35 9.76 17.76
CA MET A 1 -17.45 9.43 16.33
C MET A 1 -16.10 9.65 15.70
N LEU A 2 -15.44 8.60 15.19
CA LEU A 2 -14.14 8.72 14.53
C LEU A 2 -14.25 9.63 13.29
N SER A 3 -13.33 10.58 13.14
CA SER A 3 -13.28 11.45 11.98
C SER A 3 -12.83 10.65 10.74
N ARG A 4 -13.37 10.96 9.56
CA ARG A 4 -12.97 10.29 8.29
C ARG A 4 -11.46 10.28 8.06
N LYS A 5 -10.74 11.28 8.57
CA LYS A 5 -9.27 11.38 8.49
C LYS A 5 -8.57 10.35 9.37
N GLU A 6 -9.10 10.10 10.56
CA GLU A 6 -8.57 9.11 11.50
C GLU A 6 -8.79 7.69 10.97
N ILE A 7 -9.93 7.42 10.34
CA ILE A 7 -10.19 6.13 9.68
C ILE A 7 -9.15 5.87 8.58
N VAL A 8 -8.87 6.85 7.72
CA VAL A 8 -7.84 6.72 6.67
C VAL A 8 -6.46 6.51 7.27
N SER A 9 -6.13 7.20 8.35
CA SER A 9 -4.84 7.03 9.05
C SER A 9 -4.68 5.63 9.64
N ILE A 10 -5.72 5.11 10.29
CA ILE A 10 -5.70 3.76 10.87
C ILE A 10 -5.56 2.71 9.77
N LEU A 11 -6.28 2.86 8.66
CA LEU A 11 -6.15 1.96 7.51
C LEU A 11 -4.73 1.98 6.94
N LEU A 12 -4.11 3.16 6.78
CA LEU A 12 -2.72 3.28 6.31
C LEU A 12 -1.72 2.62 7.28
N LEU A 13 -1.91 2.77 8.59
CA LEU A 13 -1.10 2.11 9.62
C LEU A 13 -1.23 0.59 9.56
N LEU A 14 -2.45 0.09 9.36
CA LEU A 14 -2.71 -1.35 9.23
C LEU A 14 -2.04 -1.90 7.96
N THR A 15 -2.13 -1.20 6.83
CA THR A 15 -1.40 -1.53 5.60
C THR A 15 0.11 -1.56 5.84
N ALA A 16 0.65 -0.57 6.54
CA ALA A 16 2.08 -0.52 6.85
C ALA A 16 2.53 -1.72 7.70
N LEU A 17 1.75 -2.11 8.71
CA LEU A 17 2.04 -3.29 9.54
C LEU A 17 2.07 -4.57 8.70
N ILE A 18 1.11 -4.74 7.80
CA ILE A 18 1.06 -5.89 6.87
C ILE A 18 2.31 -5.90 5.98
N CYS A 19 2.68 -4.77 5.40
CA CYS A 19 3.86 -4.66 4.55
C CYS A 19 5.16 -4.93 5.31
N ILE A 20 5.30 -4.45 6.55
CA ILE A 20 6.46 -4.73 7.41
C ILE A 20 6.52 -6.21 7.74
N LEU A 21 5.40 -6.83 8.10
CA LEU A 21 5.32 -8.26 8.39
C LEU A 21 5.75 -9.08 7.16
N ASN A 22 5.27 -8.67 5.98
CA ASN A 22 5.59 -9.32 4.71
C ASN A 22 7.09 -9.21 4.38
N ALA A 23 7.67 -8.01 4.52
CA ALA A 23 9.09 -7.77 4.26
C ALA A 23 10.01 -8.48 5.28
N ALA A 24 9.66 -8.44 6.58
CA ALA A 24 10.54 -8.88 7.66
C ALA A 24 10.50 -10.40 7.92
N LEU A 25 9.31 -11.02 7.82
CA LEU A 25 9.14 -12.43 8.15
C LEU A 25 9.13 -13.32 6.91
N PHE A 26 8.35 -12.93 5.89
CA PHE A 26 8.08 -13.82 4.76
C PHE A 26 9.02 -13.59 3.57
N GLY A 27 9.50 -12.36 3.38
CA GLY A 27 10.52 -12.04 2.38
C GLY A 27 11.92 -12.56 2.73
N ASN A 28 12.19 -12.97 3.97
CA ASN A 28 13.54 -13.23 4.49
C ASN A 28 13.88 -14.72 4.70
N ILE A 29 13.25 -15.61 3.92
CA ILE A 29 13.22 -17.06 4.21
C ILE A 29 14.41 -17.84 3.63
N MET A 30 15.31 -17.21 2.88
CA MET A 30 16.51 -17.89 2.34
C MET A 30 17.77 -17.04 2.52
N PRO A 31 18.97 -17.65 2.60
CA PRO A 31 20.21 -16.93 2.85
C PRO A 31 20.44 -15.89 1.75
N LEU A 32 20.75 -14.67 2.18
CA LEU A 32 20.80 -13.39 1.47
C LEU A 32 21.68 -13.30 0.19
N SER A 33 22.17 -14.39 -0.40
CA SER A 33 23.23 -14.32 -1.41
C SER A 33 22.81 -14.49 -2.88
N THR A 34 21.56 -14.84 -3.23
CA THR A 34 21.30 -15.27 -4.63
C THR A 34 19.99 -14.85 -5.33
N SER A 35 18.97 -14.29 -4.67
CA SER A 35 17.67 -14.01 -5.33
C SER A 35 17.31 -12.52 -5.39
N TYR A 36 17.58 -11.88 -6.53
CA TYR A 36 17.19 -10.49 -6.82
C TYR A 36 15.67 -10.23 -6.69
N GLU A 37 14.86 -11.25 -6.95
CA GLU A 37 13.40 -11.19 -6.87
C GLU A 37 12.93 -10.92 -5.43
N GLN A 38 13.51 -11.60 -4.44
CA GLN A 38 13.16 -11.41 -3.04
C GLN A 38 13.59 -10.03 -2.51
N LEU A 39 14.76 -9.54 -2.94
CA LEU A 39 15.22 -8.20 -2.59
C LEU A 39 14.28 -7.13 -3.17
N ALA A 40 13.82 -7.32 -4.42
CA ALA A 40 12.85 -6.42 -5.04
C ALA A 40 11.52 -6.42 -4.26
N GLU A 41 11.01 -7.58 -3.86
CA GLU A 41 9.79 -7.72 -3.06
C GLU A 41 9.90 -7.07 -1.68
N GLN A 42 11.01 -7.27 -0.98
CA GLN A 42 11.28 -6.61 0.30
C GLN A 42 11.34 -5.09 0.13
N THR A 43 11.98 -4.61 -0.93
CA THR A 43 12.09 -3.17 -1.22
C THR A 43 10.74 -2.54 -1.49
N ILE A 44 9.88 -3.21 -2.28
CA ILE A 44 8.51 -2.75 -2.58
C ILE A 44 7.68 -2.69 -1.29
N ASN A 45 7.71 -3.73 -0.47
CA ASN A 45 6.96 -3.78 0.79
C ASN A 45 7.48 -2.75 1.80
N ALA A 46 8.80 -2.61 1.98
CA ALA A 46 9.39 -1.62 2.87
C ALA A 46 9.10 -0.19 2.42
N GLY A 47 9.19 0.09 1.11
CA GLY A 47 8.84 1.39 0.54
C GLY A 47 7.36 1.73 0.73
N THR A 48 6.48 0.74 0.53
CA THR A 48 5.04 0.89 0.77
C THR A 48 4.76 1.19 2.24
N ALA A 49 5.36 0.44 3.16
CA ALA A 49 5.21 0.67 4.59
C ALA A 49 5.69 2.07 5.01
N TYR A 50 6.85 2.50 4.53
CA TYR A 50 7.41 3.82 4.83
C TYR A 50 6.46 4.94 4.41
N ILE A 51 5.96 4.88 3.18
CA ILE A 51 5.04 5.90 2.66
C ILE A 51 3.73 5.87 3.45
N CYS A 52 3.18 4.69 3.75
CA CYS A 52 1.97 4.55 4.55
C CYS A 52 2.12 5.13 5.97
N ILE A 53 3.26 4.91 6.63
CA ILE A 53 3.55 5.46 7.97
C ILE A 53 3.65 6.98 7.91
N LEU A 54 4.42 7.52 6.95
CA LEU A 54 4.55 8.97 6.79
C LEU A 54 3.19 9.63 6.61
N TYR A 55 2.34 9.09 5.76
CA TYR A 55 1.02 9.66 5.51
C TYR A 55 0.04 9.43 6.67
N ALA A 56 0.09 8.29 7.36
CA ALA A 56 -0.71 8.07 8.56
C ALA A 56 -0.37 9.11 9.65
N LEU A 57 0.92 9.23 9.99
CA LEU A 57 1.39 10.20 10.97
C LEU A 57 1.14 11.65 10.54
N SER A 58 1.18 11.94 9.23
CA SER A 58 0.89 13.28 8.73
C SER A 58 -0.51 13.77 9.09
N THR A 59 -1.49 12.87 9.22
CA THR A 59 -2.86 13.23 9.61
C THR A 59 -2.98 13.71 11.06
N TRP A 60 -2.08 13.27 11.94
CA TRP A 60 -2.06 13.64 13.35
C TRP A 60 -1.12 14.83 13.62
N VAL A 61 0.02 14.87 12.93
CA VAL A 61 1.06 15.89 13.15
C VAL A 61 0.74 17.20 12.42
N TYR A 62 0.21 17.15 11.19
CA TYR A 62 -0.09 18.36 10.43
C TYR A 62 -1.50 18.88 10.71
N HIS A 63 -1.68 19.48 11.88
CA HIS A 63 -2.85 20.32 12.20
C HIS A 63 -2.79 21.72 11.57
N SER A 64 -2.12 21.85 10.41
CA SER A 64 -1.87 23.16 9.79
C SER A 64 -3.18 23.84 9.39
N ASN A 65 -3.31 25.10 9.83
CA ASN A 65 -4.52 25.90 9.74
C ASN A 65 -4.80 26.48 8.35
N TYR A 66 -3.93 26.23 7.35
CA TYR A 66 -4.04 26.80 6.00
C TYR A 66 -4.82 25.89 5.03
N SER A 67 -5.64 26.48 4.14
CA SER A 67 -6.55 25.76 3.23
C SER A 67 -5.88 25.27 1.94
N GLU A 68 -5.05 26.11 1.31
CA GLU A 68 -4.35 25.85 0.05
C GLU A 68 -3.39 24.63 0.09
N PRO A 69 -2.42 24.52 1.04
CA PRO A 69 -1.51 23.38 1.08
C PRO A 69 -2.24 22.05 1.33
N ARG A 70 -3.42 22.09 1.96
CA ARG A 70 -4.24 20.90 2.25
C ARG A 70 -4.80 20.23 0.99
N ARG A 71 -5.00 20.98 -0.09
CA ARG A 71 -5.50 20.45 -1.35
C ARG A 71 -4.36 19.81 -2.16
N GLN A 72 -3.20 20.46 -2.23
CA GLN A 72 -2.01 19.91 -2.88
C GLN A 72 -1.55 18.60 -2.22
N ILE A 73 -1.50 18.54 -0.88
CA ILE A 73 -1.13 17.32 -0.14
C ILE A 73 -2.06 16.14 -0.47
N ARG A 74 -3.37 16.38 -0.69
CA ARG A 74 -4.30 15.31 -1.08
C ARG A 74 -4.04 14.79 -2.49
N TYR A 75 -3.71 15.65 -3.45
CA TYR A 75 -3.36 15.20 -4.81
C TYR A 75 -2.04 14.43 -4.83
N VAL A 76 -1.05 14.88 -4.08
CA VAL A 76 0.22 14.15 -3.92
C VAL A 76 -0.02 12.78 -3.27
N LEU A 77 -0.88 12.69 -2.25
CA LEU A 77 -1.28 11.42 -1.65
C LEU A 77 -1.95 10.49 -2.67
N ILE A 78 -2.86 11.01 -3.51
CA ILE A 78 -3.51 10.21 -4.57
C ILE A 78 -2.47 9.69 -5.57
N ALA A 79 -1.55 10.54 -6.04
CA ALA A 79 -0.50 10.14 -6.97
C ALA A 79 0.43 9.06 -6.36
N MET A 80 0.82 9.23 -5.09
CA MET A 80 1.61 8.25 -4.36
C MET A 80 0.86 6.92 -4.18
N LEU A 81 -0.44 6.95 -3.87
CA LEU A 81 -1.24 5.73 -3.76
C LEU A 81 -1.32 4.97 -5.09
N ILE A 82 -1.44 5.67 -6.22
CA ILE A 82 -1.43 5.04 -7.55
C ILE A 82 -0.07 4.37 -7.82
N LEU A 83 1.03 5.07 -7.53
CA LEU A 83 2.38 4.50 -7.66
C LEU A 83 2.57 3.27 -6.77
N LEU A 84 2.10 3.31 -5.52
CA LEU A 84 2.15 2.19 -4.60
C LEU A 84 1.35 0.99 -5.12
N ILE A 85 0.15 1.21 -5.67
CA ILE A 85 -0.66 0.14 -6.27
C ILE A 85 0.10 -0.49 -7.45
N ALA A 86 0.68 0.32 -8.34
CA ALA A 86 1.46 -0.19 -9.46
C ALA A 86 2.66 -1.03 -8.98
N ALA A 87 3.41 -0.54 -8.00
CA ALA A 87 4.55 -1.26 -7.44
C ALA A 87 4.15 -2.59 -6.77
N ASN A 88 3.07 -2.59 -5.97
CA ASN A 88 2.57 -3.81 -5.32
C ASN A 88 1.97 -4.80 -6.34
N LEU A 89 1.43 -4.30 -7.46
CA LEU A 89 0.98 -5.17 -8.57
C LEU A 89 2.15 -5.85 -9.26
N THR A 90 3.25 -5.12 -9.52
CA THR A 90 4.49 -5.72 -10.05
C THR A 90 5.03 -6.78 -9.08
N GLY A 91 5.07 -6.50 -7.79
CA GLY A 91 5.49 -7.47 -6.76
C GLY A 91 4.58 -8.71 -6.71
N LEU A 92 3.26 -8.56 -6.88
CA LEU A 92 2.36 -9.69 -6.94
C LEU A 92 2.62 -10.58 -8.17
N ILE A 93 2.87 -9.99 -9.33
CA ILE A 93 3.17 -10.72 -10.57
C ILE A 93 4.45 -11.55 -10.39
N THR A 94 5.50 -10.98 -9.80
CA THR A 94 6.76 -11.70 -9.56
C THR A 94 6.53 -12.86 -8.59
N VAL A 95 5.82 -12.65 -7.47
CA VAL A 95 5.51 -13.72 -6.51
C VAL A 95 4.73 -14.86 -7.17
N ILE A 96 3.73 -14.55 -8.01
CA ILE A 96 2.96 -15.57 -8.73
C ILE A 96 3.85 -16.37 -9.69
N GLN A 97 4.73 -15.71 -10.43
CA GLN A 97 5.68 -16.39 -11.32
C GLN A 97 6.61 -17.32 -10.53
N THR A 98 7.12 -16.88 -9.37
CA THR A 98 7.98 -17.73 -8.54
C THR A 98 7.24 -18.92 -7.92
N LEU A 99 5.93 -18.78 -7.63
CA LEU A 99 5.07 -19.87 -7.16
C LEU A 99 4.90 -20.97 -8.23
N PHE A 100 4.59 -20.60 -9.47
CA PHE A 100 4.47 -21.56 -10.57
C PHE A 100 5.79 -22.29 -10.87
N ILE A 101 6.92 -21.59 -10.76
CA ILE A 101 8.25 -22.22 -10.93
C ILE A 101 8.52 -23.20 -9.77
N SER A 102 8.13 -22.87 -8.53
CA SER A 102 8.28 -23.81 -7.42
C SER A 102 7.40 -25.05 -7.56
N ASP A 103 6.15 -24.92 -8.02
CA ASP A 103 5.26 -26.07 -8.27
C ASP A 103 5.87 -27.05 -9.29
N LEU A 104 6.50 -26.51 -10.34
CA LEU A 104 7.18 -27.31 -11.36
C LEU A 104 8.42 -28.03 -10.80
N MET A 105 9.15 -27.38 -9.87
CA MET A 105 10.33 -27.95 -9.23
C MET A 105 10.00 -29.00 -8.17
N ASP A 106 8.90 -28.85 -7.43
CA ASP A 106 8.42 -29.87 -6.49
C ASP A 106 7.97 -31.14 -7.22
N ALA A 107 7.40 -31.02 -8.43
CA ALA A 107 7.09 -32.17 -9.28
C ALA A 107 8.33 -32.97 -9.75
N LEU A 108 9.55 -32.42 -9.60
CA LEU A 108 10.82 -33.02 -10.03
C LEU A 108 11.65 -33.64 -8.88
N SER A 109 11.14 -33.64 -7.63
CA SER A 109 11.61 -34.42 -6.46
C SER A 109 12.91 -34.00 -5.72
N THR A 110 12.92 -34.26 -4.40
CA THR A 110 14.03 -34.49 -3.42
C THR A 110 14.31 -33.48 -2.29
N ARG A 111 13.44 -32.50 -1.97
CA ARG A 111 13.72 -31.54 -0.87
C ARG A 111 12.53 -31.24 0.05
N ASP A 112 11.81 -32.28 0.45
CA ASP A 112 10.45 -32.21 1.05
C ASP A 112 10.31 -31.41 2.35
N LEU A 113 11.35 -31.26 3.17
CA LEU A 113 11.22 -30.48 4.43
C LEU A 113 11.40 -28.97 4.25
N PHE A 114 12.19 -28.54 3.28
CA PHE A 114 12.42 -27.10 3.03
C PHE A 114 11.50 -26.56 1.94
N SER A 115 11.03 -27.40 1.00
CA SER A 115 10.10 -26.94 -0.04
C SER A 115 8.72 -26.60 0.52
N SER A 116 8.15 -27.43 1.41
CA SER A 116 6.83 -27.20 1.99
C SER A 116 6.76 -25.89 2.80
N PHE A 117 7.79 -25.59 3.61
CA PHE A 117 7.83 -24.33 4.37
C PHE A 117 8.03 -23.10 3.49
N GLY A 118 8.94 -23.20 2.50
CA GLY A 118 9.17 -22.13 1.54
C GLY A 118 7.94 -21.84 0.66
N TYR A 119 7.24 -22.90 0.24
CA TYR A 119 5.98 -22.81 -0.49
C TYR A 119 4.90 -22.10 0.33
N LEU A 120 4.63 -22.58 1.55
CA LEU A 120 3.66 -21.97 2.45
C LEU A 120 3.93 -20.47 2.65
N CYS A 121 5.18 -20.10 2.85
CA CYS A 121 5.51 -18.70 3.07
C CYS A 121 5.40 -17.84 1.81
N ARG A 122 5.69 -18.39 0.62
CA ARG A 122 5.41 -17.70 -0.66
C ARG A 122 3.91 -17.54 -0.88
N THR A 123 3.10 -18.54 -0.56
CA THR A 123 1.64 -18.44 -0.60
C THR A 123 1.13 -17.36 0.35
N VAL A 124 1.62 -17.33 1.59
CA VAL A 124 1.29 -16.27 2.56
C VAL A 124 1.70 -14.90 2.03
N THR A 125 2.89 -14.78 1.45
CA THR A 125 3.39 -13.53 0.83
C THR A 125 2.44 -13.05 -0.27
N ALA A 126 1.99 -13.95 -1.15
CA ALA A 126 1.03 -13.63 -2.22
C ALA A 126 -0.30 -13.13 -1.65
N VAL A 127 -0.83 -13.80 -0.62
CA VAL A 127 -2.07 -13.39 0.06
C VAL A 127 -1.91 -12.01 0.69
N LEU A 128 -0.77 -11.73 1.34
CA LEU A 128 -0.50 -10.41 1.95
C LEU A 128 -0.40 -9.30 0.88
N PHE A 129 0.17 -9.58 -0.29
CA PHE A 129 0.14 -8.64 -1.43
C PHE A 129 -1.29 -8.34 -1.90
N VAL A 130 -2.14 -9.36 -2.03
CA VAL A 130 -3.55 -9.18 -2.41
C VAL A 130 -4.30 -8.34 -1.39
N ILE A 131 -4.13 -8.62 -0.09
CA ILE A 131 -4.76 -7.83 1.00
C ILE A 131 -4.25 -6.38 0.96
N THR A 132 -2.95 -6.18 0.76
CA THR A 132 -2.34 -4.84 0.66
C THR A 132 -2.93 -4.06 -0.51
N LEU A 133 -3.07 -4.67 -1.69
CA LEU A 133 -3.69 -4.04 -2.85
C LEU A 133 -5.14 -3.63 -2.59
N LEU A 134 -5.94 -4.52 -1.99
CA LEU A 134 -7.33 -4.21 -1.65
C LEU A 134 -7.41 -3.02 -0.67
N LEU A 135 -6.57 -2.99 0.36
CA LEU A 135 -6.51 -1.88 1.31
C LEU A 135 -6.12 -0.57 0.63
N LEU A 136 -5.09 -0.58 -0.25
CA LEU A 136 -4.65 0.60 -0.99
C LEU A 136 -5.76 1.14 -1.90
N ILE A 137 -6.51 0.27 -2.58
CA ILE A 137 -7.65 0.66 -3.42
C ILE A 137 -8.76 1.30 -2.57
N ILE A 138 -9.10 0.70 -1.43
CA ILE A 138 -10.12 1.25 -0.52
C ILE A 138 -9.70 2.64 -0.03
N ILE A 139 -8.43 2.80 0.37
CA ILE A 139 -7.88 4.09 0.82
C ILE A 139 -7.95 5.12 -0.32
N LEU A 140 -7.56 4.73 -1.54
CA LEU A 140 -7.62 5.60 -2.73
C LEU A 140 -9.04 6.10 -2.98
N ILE A 141 -10.04 5.23 -2.92
CA ILE A 141 -11.45 5.59 -3.12
C ILE A 141 -11.88 6.62 -2.06
N ILE A 142 -11.60 6.36 -0.78
CA ILE A 142 -11.99 7.24 0.33
C ILE A 142 -11.34 8.63 0.19
N VAL A 143 -10.03 8.67 -0.11
CA VAL A 143 -9.28 9.93 -0.29
C VAL A 143 -9.82 10.71 -1.49
N THR A 144 -10.10 10.03 -2.59
CA THR A 144 -10.62 10.64 -3.83
C THR A 144 -11.99 11.26 -3.61
N ILE A 145 -12.95 10.53 -3.01
CA ILE A 145 -14.27 11.06 -2.66
C ILE A 145 -14.15 12.29 -1.75
N THR A 146 -13.23 12.24 -0.78
CA THR A 146 -13.01 13.35 0.16
C THR A 146 -12.40 14.57 -0.52
N ALA A 147 -11.53 14.39 -1.51
CA ALA A 147 -10.97 15.47 -2.31
C ALA A 147 -12.04 16.13 -3.21
N PHE A 148 -12.84 15.33 -3.92
CA PHE A 148 -13.91 15.83 -4.80
C PHE A 148 -15.01 16.57 -4.02
N LYS A 149 -15.49 16.00 -2.91
CA LYS A 149 -16.50 16.66 -2.07
C LYS A 149 -16.04 18.04 -1.56
N HIS A 150 -14.77 18.14 -1.18
CA HIS A 150 -14.20 19.40 -0.72
C HIS A 150 -14.01 20.40 -1.87
N SER A 151 -13.60 19.94 -3.06
CA SER A 151 -13.47 20.78 -4.25
C SER A 151 -14.83 21.35 -4.70
N TRP A 152 -15.87 20.52 -4.74
CA TRP A 152 -17.22 20.94 -5.12
C TRP A 152 -17.82 21.95 -4.15
N SER A 153 -17.60 21.76 -2.84
CA SER A 153 -18.04 22.71 -1.80
C SER A 153 -17.33 24.07 -1.87
N ILE A 154 -16.12 24.15 -2.42
CA ILE A 154 -15.42 25.42 -2.62
C ILE A 154 -15.97 26.12 -3.87
N SER A 155 -16.15 25.38 -4.96
CA SER A 155 -16.74 25.92 -6.20
C SER A 155 -18.10 26.57 -5.94
N SER A 156 -19.00 25.88 -5.23
CA SER A 156 -20.34 26.42 -4.94
C SER A 156 -20.34 27.65 -4.01
N ARG A 157 -19.29 27.81 -3.19
CA ARG A 157 -19.09 29.02 -2.36
C ARG A 157 -18.47 30.19 -3.13
N GLN A 158 -17.80 29.90 -4.23
CA GLN A 158 -17.25 30.92 -5.12
C GLN A 158 -18.35 31.47 -6.03
N ASP A 159 -19.17 30.59 -6.61
CA ASP A 159 -20.32 30.99 -7.44
C ASP A 159 -21.30 31.88 -6.65
N SER A 160 -21.59 31.54 -5.38
CA SER A 160 -22.49 32.34 -4.53
C SER A 160 -21.93 33.71 -4.08
N LYS A 161 -20.63 33.98 -4.29
CA LYS A 161 -20.03 35.29 -3.99
C LYS A 161 -20.00 36.23 -5.21
N GLU A 162 -20.05 35.69 -6.42
CA GLU A 162 -20.16 36.49 -7.65
C GLU A 162 -21.60 36.98 -7.90
N ASP A 163 -22.59 36.35 -7.25
CA ASP A 163 -24.02 36.71 -7.34
C ASP A 163 -24.48 37.80 -6.34
N LEU A 164 -23.58 38.41 -5.57
CA LEU A 164 -23.92 39.52 -4.66
C LEU A 164 -23.68 40.87 -5.36
N PRO A 165 -24.71 41.74 -5.46
CA PRO A 165 -24.66 43.01 -6.19
C PRO A 165 -23.73 44.06 -5.56
#